data_AF-A0A924YVS9-F1
#
_entry.id   AF-A0A924YVS9-F1
#
_cell.length_a   1.000
_cell.length_b   1.000
_cell.length_c   1.000
_cell.angle_alpha   90.00
_cell.angle_beta   90.00
_cell.angle_gamma   90.00
#
_symmetry.space_group_name_H-M   'P 1'
#
loop_
_entity.id
_entity.type
_entity.pdbx_description
1 polymer ?
#
loop_
_entity_poly.entity_id
_entity_poly.type
_entity_poly.pdbx_seq_one_letter_code
_entity_poly.pdbx_strand_id
1 'polypeptide(L)'
;MNLTVFLQNVLNGLSIGSIYAIFALGYTLVFSILGIINFAHGAVFTLGAYFTYMLMGNAFGFNGLLANLALPIRLPFALALFFGSIAAGLVSVLIERLAFRPLRRKKADSLLTVVSSLGVAVVIV
;
A
#
# COMPACT_ATOMS: atom_id res chain seq x y z
N MET A 1 -23.43 31.32 5.54
CA MET A 1 -22.29 30.43 5.88
C MET A 1 -21.25 31.29 6.58
N ASN A 2 -20.89 30.98 7.83
CA ASN A 2 -19.90 31.76 8.57
C ASN A 2 -18.50 31.58 7.96
N LEU A 3 -17.65 32.62 8.03
CA LEU A 3 -16.29 32.60 7.47
C LEU A 3 -15.46 31.42 7.98
N THR A 4 -15.65 31.03 9.24
CA THR A 4 -15.02 29.86 9.86
C THR A 4 -15.36 28.56 9.13
N VAL A 5 -16.65 28.35 8.82
CA VAL A 5 -17.13 27.15 8.10
C VAL A 5 -16.61 27.13 6.66
N PHE A 6 -16.54 28.30 6.01
CA PHE A 6 -15.96 28.41 4.68
C PHE A 6 -14.48 28.01 4.67
N LEU A 7 -13.67 28.57 5.59
CA LEU A 7 -12.25 28.24 5.70
C LEU A 7 -12.04 26.76 6.05
N GLN A 8 -12.86 26.20 6.93
CA GLN A 8 -12.81 24.77 7.25
C GLN A 8 -13.09 23.89 6.02
N ASN A 9 -14.07 24.24 5.19
CA ASN A 9 -14.35 23.49 3.96
C ASN A 9 -13.22 23.57 2.95
N VAL A 10 -12.55 24.74 2.84
CA VAL A 10 -11.35 24.89 2.00
C VAL A 10 -10.22 24.00 2.51
N LEU A 11 -9.97 23.97 3.83
CA LEU A 11 -8.94 23.11 4.43
C LEU A 11 -9.27 21.61 4.29
N ASN A 12 -10.54 21.23 4.44
CA ASN A 12 -10.99 19.86 4.22
C ASN A 12 -10.81 19.45 2.75
N GLY A 13 -11.19 20.32 1.82
CA GLY A 13 -11.00 20.10 0.38
C GLY A 13 -9.52 19.96 0.02
N LEU A 14 -8.66 20.83 0.56
CA LEU A 14 -7.22 20.76 0.37
C LEU A 14 -6.62 19.48 0.96
N SER A 15 -7.07 19.06 2.14
CA SER A 15 -6.59 17.84 2.81
C SER A 15 -6.92 16.59 1.99
N ILE A 16 -8.18 16.44 1.57
CA ILE A 16 -8.62 15.31 0.75
C ILE A 16 -7.97 15.36 -0.64
N GLY A 17 -7.89 16.55 -1.25
CA GLY A 17 -7.24 16.76 -2.54
C GLY A 17 -5.75 16.40 -2.50
N SER A 18 -5.05 16.72 -1.41
CA SER A 18 -3.65 16.36 -1.21
C SER A 18 -3.45 14.85 -1.12
N ILE A 19 -4.35 14.13 -0.44
CA ILE A 19 -4.32 12.67 -0.37
C ILE A 19 -4.48 12.08 -1.78
N TYR A 20 -5.45 12.56 -2.56
CA TYR A 20 -5.65 12.09 -3.94
C TYR A 20 -4.48 12.44 -4.85
N ALA A 21 -3.89 13.63 -4.70
CA ALA A 21 -2.72 14.04 -5.47
C ALA A 21 -1.51 13.13 -5.18
N ILE A 22 -1.23 12.82 -3.91
CA ILE A 22 -0.15 11.91 -3.52
C ILE A 22 -0.41 10.49 -4.05
N PHE A 23 -1.65 10.01 -3.97
CA PHE A 23 -2.03 8.71 -4.53
C PHE A 23 -1.81 8.64 -6.04
N ALA A 24 -2.25 9.66 -6.77
CA ALA A 24 -2.07 9.75 -8.21
C ALA A 24 -0.59 9.79 -8.58
N LEU A 25 0.22 10.59 -7.88
CA LEU A 25 1.67 10.66 -8.07
C LEU A 25 2.36 9.31 -7.80
N GLY A 26 1.96 8.59 -6.75
CA GLY A 26 2.50 7.26 -6.47
C GLY A 26 2.21 6.27 -7.60
N TYR A 27 0.97 6.24 -8.09
CA TYR A 27 0.57 5.37 -9.19
C TYR A 27 1.28 5.70 -10.51
N THR A 28 1.42 6.99 -10.85
CA THR A 28 2.13 7.40 -12.07
C THR A 28 3.62 7.09 -12.01
N LEU A 29 4.27 7.20 -10.85
CA LEU A 29 5.67 6.81 -10.69
C LEU A 29 5.88 5.31 -10.93
N VAL A 30 5.02 4.46 -10.36
CA VAL A 30 5.10 3.01 -10.56
C VAL A 30 4.85 2.65 -12.02
N PHE A 31 3.82 3.23 -12.62
CA PHE A 31 3.51 3.03 -14.04
C PHE A 31 4.64 3.51 -14.94
N SER A 32 5.27 4.66 -14.64
CA SER A 32 6.37 5.21 -15.43
C SER A 32 7.61 4.33 -15.42
N ILE A 33 7.86 3.61 -14.31
CA ILE A 33 9.02 2.70 -14.20
C ILE A 33 8.73 1.34 -14.85
N LEU A 34 7.51 0.81 -14.67
CA LEU A 34 7.17 -0.53 -15.14
C LEU A 34 6.63 -0.55 -16.58
N GLY A 35 6.06 0.55 -17.07
CA GLY A 35 5.41 0.65 -18.38
C GLY A 35 4.09 -0.13 -18.50
N ILE A 36 3.57 -0.64 -17.37
CA ILE A 36 2.38 -1.49 -17.29
C ILE A 36 1.54 -1.13 -16.06
N ILE A 37 0.26 -1.50 -16.12
CA ILE A 37 -0.67 -1.37 -14.98
C ILE A 37 -0.29 -2.40 -13.91
N ASN A 38 0.07 -1.92 -12.71
CA ASN A 38 0.39 -2.75 -11.56
C ASN A 38 -0.82 -2.83 -10.61
N PHE A 39 -1.59 -3.91 -10.72
CA PHE A 39 -2.73 -4.20 -9.86
C PHE A 39 -2.34 -4.57 -8.42
N ALA A 40 -1.10 -5.01 -8.18
CA ALA A 40 -0.62 -5.37 -6.85
C ALA A 40 -0.34 -4.14 -5.96
N HIS A 41 -0.22 -2.95 -6.55
CA HIS A 41 0.09 -1.72 -5.81
C HIS A 41 -0.91 -1.45 -4.67
N GLY A 42 -2.21 -1.56 -4.96
CA GLY A 42 -3.26 -1.39 -3.94
C GLY A 42 -3.18 -2.44 -2.84
N ALA A 43 -2.85 -3.69 -3.19
CA ALA A 43 -2.69 -4.78 -2.23
C ALA A 43 -1.50 -4.53 -1.28
N VAL A 44 -0.36 -4.05 -1.79
CA VAL A 44 0.80 -3.70 -0.96
C VAL A 44 0.51 -2.50 -0.06
N PHE A 45 -0.23 -1.50 -0.56
CA PHE A 45 -0.66 -0.36 0.26
C PHE A 45 -1.50 -0.83 1.46
N THR A 46 -2.47 -1.71 1.21
CA THR A 46 -3.30 -2.31 2.26
C THR A 46 -2.47 -3.13 3.25
N LEU A 47 -1.49 -3.90 2.78
CA LEU A 47 -0.55 -4.60 3.68
C LEU A 47 0.23 -3.63 4.57
N GLY A 48 0.70 -2.49 4.05
CA GLY A 48 1.38 -1.47 4.86
C GLY A 48 0.51 -0.90 5.96
N ALA A 49 -0.79 -0.69 5.67
CA ALA A 49 -1.76 -0.30 6.68
C ALA A 49 -1.93 -1.38 7.76
N TYR A 50 -2.02 -2.67 7.37
CA TYR A 50 -2.08 -3.78 8.31
C TYR A 50 -0.81 -3.93 9.15
N PHE A 51 0.38 -3.76 8.58
CA PHE A 51 1.63 -3.76 9.34
C PHE A 51 1.66 -2.62 10.37
N THR A 52 1.23 -1.42 9.97
CA THR A 52 1.12 -0.27 10.88
C THR A 52 0.12 -0.56 12.01
N TYR A 53 -1.05 -1.10 11.67
CA TYR A 53 -2.08 -1.47 12.63
C TYR A 53 -1.60 -2.52 13.64
N MET A 54 -0.87 -3.52 13.16
CA MET A 54 -0.25 -4.56 13.98
C MET A 54 0.81 -4.01 14.93
N LEU A 55 1.68 -3.12 14.44
CA LEU A 55 2.76 -2.51 15.24
C LEU A 55 2.26 -1.54 16.31
N MET A 56 1.04 -1.02 16.14
CA MET A 56 0.33 -0.29 17.20
C MET A 56 -0.18 -1.22 18.32
N GLY A 57 -0.02 -2.54 18.19
CA GLY A 57 -0.40 -3.54 19.18
C GLY A 57 -1.90 -3.79 19.25
N ASN A 58 -2.62 -3.50 18.17
CA ASN A 58 -4.03 -3.88 18.04
C ASN A 58 -4.15 -5.37 17.76
N ALA A 59 -5.18 -6.01 18.33
CA ALA A 59 -5.49 -7.39 18.03
C ALA A 59 -6.11 -7.50 16.63
N PHE A 60 -5.60 -8.42 15.81
CA PHE A 60 -6.32 -8.83 14.61
C PHE A 60 -7.64 -9.50 15.01
N GLY A 61 -8.69 -9.26 14.22
CA GLY A 61 -10.08 -9.52 14.56
C GLY A 61 -10.43 -10.93 15.02
N PHE A 62 -11.73 -11.19 15.19
CA PHE A 62 -12.23 -12.42 15.81
C PHE A 62 -12.10 -13.69 14.95
N ASN A 63 -11.86 -13.56 13.63
CA ASN A 63 -11.81 -14.68 12.68
C ASN A 63 -10.59 -14.60 11.73
N GLY A 64 -10.03 -15.75 11.37
CA GLY A 64 -8.88 -15.89 10.46
C GLY A 64 -7.67 -16.56 11.13
N LEU A 65 -6.61 -16.81 10.35
CA LEU A 65 -5.38 -17.48 10.83
C LEU A 65 -4.65 -16.68 11.93
N LEU A 66 -4.81 -15.35 11.93
CA LEU A 66 -4.18 -14.43 12.88
C LEU A 66 -5.18 -13.92 13.93
N ALA A 67 -6.33 -14.58 14.11
CA ALA A 67 -7.35 -14.11 15.03
C ALA A 67 -6.82 -13.99 16.47
N ASN A 68 -7.14 -12.88 17.14
CA ASN A 68 -6.67 -12.52 18.49
C ASN A 68 -5.13 -12.39 18.63
N LEU A 69 -4.38 -12.41 17.52
CA LEU A 69 -2.96 -12.17 17.57
C LEU A 69 -2.73 -10.68 17.81
N ALA A 70 -2.21 -10.36 18.99
CA ALA A 70 -1.72 -9.04 19.34
C ALA A 70 -0.23 -9.15 19.62
N LEU A 71 0.58 -8.34 18.94
CA LEU A 71 1.98 -8.23 19.32
C LEU A 71 2.08 -7.57 20.70
N PRO A 72 2.99 -8.02 21.57
CA PRO A 72 3.24 -7.36 22.86
C PRO A 72 3.86 -5.95 22.71
N ILE A 73 4.18 -5.56 21.47
CA ILE A 73 4.78 -4.28 21.11
C ILE A 73 3.67 -3.28 20.80
N ARG A 74 3.70 -2.13 21.45
CA ARG A 74 2.78 -1.00 21.21
C ARG A 74 3.59 0.24 20.83
N LEU A 75 3.73 0.48 19.53
CA LEU A 75 4.40 1.68 19.04
C LEU A 75 3.40 2.83 18.85
N PRO A 76 3.83 4.09 19.05
CA PRO A 76 3.02 5.24 18.67
C PRO A 76 2.84 5.27 17.15
N PHE A 77 1.73 5.86 16.68
CA PHE A 77 1.34 5.87 15.26
C PHE A 77 2.49 6.27 14.31
N ALA A 78 3.26 7.30 14.65
CA ALA A 78 4.36 7.77 13.81
C ALA A 78 5.46 6.70 13.59
N LEU A 79 5.88 6.00 14.66
CA LEU A 79 6.87 4.93 14.56
C LEU A 79 6.27 3.70 13.87
N ALA A 80 5.04 3.33 14.22
CA ALA A 80 4.35 2.21 13.60
C ALA A 80 4.19 2.43 12.08
N LEU A 81 3.84 3.64 11.65
CA LEU A 81 3.71 4.02 10.24
C LEU A 81 5.06 3.95 9.53
N PHE A 82 6.13 4.43 10.16
CA PHE A 82 7.47 4.39 9.58
C PHE A 82 7.93 2.94 9.35
N PHE A 83 7.87 2.09 10.38
CA PHE A 83 8.27 0.68 10.26
C PHE A 83 7.30 -0.13 9.38
N GLY A 84 5.99 0.16 9.44
CA GLY A 84 4.98 -0.47 8.58
C GLY A 84 5.19 -0.14 7.10
N SER A 85 5.53 1.11 6.79
CA SER A 85 5.88 1.55 5.42
C SER A 85 7.15 0.88 4.92
N ILE A 86 8.17 0.73 5.77
CA ILE A 86 9.39 -0.02 5.43
C ILE A 86 9.06 -1.49 5.13
N ALA A 87 8.25 -2.13 5.98
CA ALA A 87 7.83 -3.52 5.76
C ALA A 87 7.07 -3.69 4.44
N ALA A 88 6.14 -2.79 4.12
CA ALA A 88 5.45 -2.78 2.82
C ALA A 88 6.42 -2.56 1.64
N GLY A 89 7.39 -1.68 1.79
CA GLY A 89 8.46 -1.47 0.82
C GLY A 89 9.30 -2.74 0.58
N LEU A 90 9.63 -3.48 1.63
CA LEU A 90 10.32 -4.77 1.52
C LEU A 90 9.49 -5.81 0.77
N VAL A 91 8.17 -5.86 1.02
CA VAL A 91 7.25 -6.72 0.26
C VAL A 91 7.24 -6.32 -1.22
N SER A 92 7.18 -5.03 -1.55
CA SER A 92 7.31 -4.54 -2.94
C SER A 92 8.61 -4.98 -3.61
N VAL A 93 9.74 -4.90 -2.90
CA VAL A 93 11.03 -5.38 -3.41
C VAL A 93 11.01 -6.90 -3.66
N LEU A 94 10.34 -7.65 -2.78
CA LEU A 94 10.20 -9.09 -2.93
C LEU A 94 9.34 -9.44 -4.15
N ILE A 95 8.22 -8.75 -4.35
CA ILE A 95 7.36 -8.88 -5.53
C ILE A 95 8.15 -8.57 -6.80
N GLU A 96 8.89 -7.46 -6.84
CA GLU A 96 9.72 -7.12 -7.99
C GLU A 96 10.73 -8.24 -8.28
N ARG A 97 11.37 -8.82 -7.25
CA ARG A 97 12.38 -9.88 -7.43
C ARG A 97 11.77 -11.22 -7.89
N LEU A 98 10.61 -11.59 -7.38
CA LEU A 98 10.01 -12.91 -7.59
C LEU A 98 9.02 -12.95 -8.75
N ALA A 99 8.24 -11.89 -8.95
CA ALA A 99 7.19 -11.84 -9.96
C ALA A 99 7.65 -11.11 -11.23
N PHE A 100 8.13 -9.86 -11.10
CA PHE A 100 8.33 -8.99 -12.28
C PHE A 100 9.71 -9.11 -12.93
N ARG A 101 10.79 -9.11 -12.13
CA ARG A 101 12.17 -9.18 -12.63
C ARG A 101 12.46 -10.44 -13.45
N PRO A 102 11.96 -11.64 -13.11
CA PRO A 102 12.17 -12.84 -13.93
C PRO A 102 11.50 -12.73 -15.30
N LEU A 103 10.28 -12.18 -15.37
CA LEU A 103 9.56 -11.96 -16.62
C LEU A 103 10.26 -10.94 -17.52
N ARG A 104 10.71 -9.82 -16.92
CA ARG A 104 11.47 -8.80 -17.65
C ARG A 104 12.80 -9.33 -18.18
N ARG A 105 13.50 -10.16 -17.40
CA ARG A 105 14.76 -10.82 -17.84
C ARG A 105 14.54 -11.77 -19.02
N LYS A 106 13.38 -12.42 -19.08
CA LYS A 106 13.00 -13.31 -20.20
C LYS A 106 12.41 -12.55 -21.40
N LYS A 107 12.36 -11.21 -21.37
CA LYS A 107 11.70 -10.36 -22.37
C LYS A 107 10.26 -10.82 -22.65
N ALA A 108 9.55 -11.23 -21.60
CA ALA A 108 8.16 -11.63 -21.69
C ALA A 108 7.28 -10.44 -22.12
N ASP A 109 6.15 -10.74 -22.77
CA ASP A 109 5.17 -9.74 -23.19
C ASP A 109 4.63 -8.94 -21.98
N SER A 110 4.32 -7.66 -22.19
CA SER A 110 3.75 -6.75 -21.20
C SER A 110 2.47 -7.32 -20.60
N LEU A 111 1.65 -8.02 -21.40
CA LEU A 111 0.43 -8.69 -20.92
C LEU A 111 0.72 -9.74 -19.84
N LEU A 112 1.78 -10.54 -19.99
CA LEU A 112 2.15 -11.55 -18.99
C LEU A 112 2.55 -10.91 -17.66
N THR A 113 3.16 -9.73 -17.71
CA THR A 113 3.55 -9.00 -16.50
C THR A 113 2.32 -8.40 -15.80
N VAL A 114 1.31 -7.96 -16.55
CA VAL A 114 0.02 -7.54 -16.00
C VAL A 114 -0.71 -8.71 -15.33
N VAL A 115 -0.76 -9.88 -15.97
CA VAL A 115 -1.36 -11.10 -15.39
C VAL A 115 -0.62 -11.52 -14.12
N SER A 116 0.71 -11.45 -14.12
CA SER A 116 1.51 -11.71 -12.92
C SER A 116 1.17 -10.74 -11.79
N SER A 117 0.97 -9.46 -12.10
CA SER A 117 0.56 -8.47 -11.12
C SER A 117 -0.81 -8.76 -10.51
N LEU A 118 -1.78 -9.24 -11.31
CA LEU A 118 -3.08 -9.68 -10.80
C LEU A 118 -2.92 -10.89 -9.88
N GLY A 119 -2.10 -11.87 -10.27
CA GLY A 119 -1.80 -13.04 -9.44
C GLY A 119 -1.20 -12.65 -8.09
N VAL A 120 -0.26 -11.70 -8.06
CA VAL A 120 0.30 -11.17 -6.81
C VAL A 120 -0.77 -10.49 -5.96
N ALA A 121 -1.68 -9.71 -6.56
CA ALA A 121 -2.75 -9.05 -5.83
C ALA A 121 -3.66 -10.06 -5.11
N VAL A 122 -4.02 -11.16 -5.78
CA VAL A 122 -4.85 -12.24 -5.22
C VAL A 122 -4.14 -13.04 -4.13
N VAL A 123 -2.81 -13.16 -4.19
CA VAL A 123 -2.04 -13.85 -3.14
C VAL A 123 -1.96 -12.99 -1.86
N ILE A 124 -1.99 -11.67 -2.01
CA ILE A 124 -1.84 -10.74 -0.90
C ILE A 124 -3.17 -10.43 -0.20
N VAL A 125 -4.25 -10.30 -0.98
CA VAL A 125 -5.61 -9.95 -0.52
C VAL A 125 -6.40 -11.20 -0.21
#